data_AF-A0A438KAX6-F1
#
_entry.id   AF-A0A438KAX6-F1
#
_cell.length_a   1.000
_cell.length_b   1.000
_cell.length_c   1.000
_cell.angle_alpha   90.00
_cell.angle_beta   90.00
_cell.angle_gamma   90.00
#
_symmetry.space_group_name_H-M   'P 1'
#
loop_
_entity.id
_entity.type
_entity.pdbx_description
1 polymer ?
#
loop_
_entity_poly.entity_id
_entity_poly.type
_entity_poly.pdbx_seq_one_letter_code
_entity_poly.pdbx_strand_id
1 'polypeptide(L)' 'MNAIMRILRYLKNALGKGILFTKNVDHQSIEVCTDADWAGTVDDRLSTSGYFTFVGGNLVT' A
#
# COMPACT_ATOMS: atom_id res chain seq x y z
N MET A 1 2.67 13.76 13.14
CA MET A 1 1.83 14.94 12.79
C MET A 1 1.98 15.39 11.33
N ASN A 2 3.20 15.41 10.76
CA ASN A 2 3.44 15.87 9.37
C ASN A 2 2.76 15.01 8.28
N ALA A 3 2.73 13.68 8.45
CA ALA A 3 2.08 12.77 7.50
C ALA A 3 0.56 13.02 7.37
N ILE A 4 -0.12 13.22 8.51
CA ILE A 4 -1.56 13.53 8.56
C ILE A 4 -1.85 14.84 7.82
N MET A 5 -1.04 15.88 8.05
CA MET A 5 -1.20 17.16 7.35
C MET A 5 -0.98 17.05 5.83
N ARG A 6 -0.06 16.19 5.40
CA ARG A 6 0.15 15.88 3.97
C ARG A 6 -1.06 15.18 3.36
N ILE A 7 -1.64 14.20 4.06
CA ILE A 7 -2.85 13.49 3.62
C ILE A 7 -4.03 14.46 3.52
N LEU A 8 -4.29 15.26 4.55
CA LEU A 8 -5.39 16.24 4.55
C LEU A 8 -5.24 17.27 3.42
N ARG A 9 -4.01 17.72 3.16
CA ARG A 9 -3.72 18.65 2.04
C ARG A 9 -3.95 18.00 0.69
N TYR A 10 -3.61 16.72 0.54
CA TYR A 10 -3.87 15.97 -0.68
C TYR A 10 -5.38 15.82 -0.90
N LEU A 11 -6.12 15.34 0.10
CA LEU A 11 -7.58 15.17 0.02
C LEU A 11 -8.30 16.47 -0.32
N LYS A 12 -7.94 17.58 0.33
CA LYS A 12 -8.55 18.89 0.08
C LYS A 12 -8.28 19.38 -1.35
N ASN A 13 -7.09 19.17 -1.88
CA ASN A 13 -6.68 19.67 -3.20
C ASN A 13 -6.94 18.70 -4.36
N ALA A 14 -7.42 17.49 -4.06
CA ALA A 14 -7.67 16.42 -5.02
C ALA A 14 -9.16 15.99 -5.06
N LEU A 15 -10.09 16.86 -4.67
CA LEU A 15 -11.52 16.61 -4.83
C LEU A 15 -11.85 16.31 -6.30
N GLY A 16 -12.37 15.11 -6.56
CA GLY A 16 -12.69 14.63 -7.92
C GLY A 16 -11.50 14.10 -8.73
N LYS A 17 -10.28 14.14 -8.18
CA LYS A 17 -9.11 13.47 -8.79
C LYS A 17 -8.98 12.07 -8.19
N GLY A 18 -9.14 11.05 -9.02
CA GLY A 18 -8.86 9.67 -8.63
C GLY A 18 -7.36 9.41 -8.48
N ILE A 19 -7.03 8.28 -7.87
CA ILE A 19 -5.67 7.74 -7.90
C ILE A 19 -5.45 7.21 -9.31
N LEU A 20 -4.53 7.84 -10.05
CA LEU A 20 -4.17 7.38 -11.39
C LEU A 20 -3.18 6.23 -11.27
N PHE A 21 -3.65 5.02 -11.51
CA PHE A 21 -2.76 3.88 -11.74
C PHE A 21 -2.20 3.98 -13.15
N THR A 22 -0.90 4.20 -13.27
CA THR A 22 -0.21 4.07 -14.55
C THR A 22 -0.19 2.60 -14.95
N LYS A 23 -0.47 2.33 -16.23
CA LYS A 23 -0.34 0.98 -16.78
C LYS A 23 1.13 0.58 -16.72
N ASN A 24 1.46 -0.49 -16.01
CA ASN A 24 2.81 -1.03 -16.01
C ASN A 24 3.18 -1.45 -17.44
N VAL A 25 4.30 -0.92 -17.93
CA VAL A 25 4.82 -1.21 -19.28
C VAL A 25 5.43 -2.61 -19.33
N ASP A 26 5.90 -3.11 -18.19
CA ASP A 26 6.47 -4.44 -18.05
C ASP A 26 5.39 -5.46 -17.68
N HIS A 27 4.78 -6.06 -18.70
CA HIS A 27 3.77 -7.11 -18.55
C HIS A 27 4.30 -8.41 -17.90
N GLN A 28 5.59 -8.52 -17.60
CA GLN A 28 6.24 -9.68 -16.99
C GLN A 28 6.84 -9.40 -15.60
N SER A 29 6.70 -8.19 -15.06
CA SER A 29 7.21 -7.92 -13.71
C SER A 29 6.28 -8.53 -12.64
N ILE A 30 6.90 -9.23 -11.68
CA ILE A 30 6.27 -9.69 -10.45
C ILE A 30 6.85 -8.84 -9.32
N GLU A 31 5.99 -8.15 -8.59
CA GLU A 31 6.37 -7.41 -7.40
C GLU A 31 5.65 -8.01 -6.19
N VAL A 32 6.41 -8.32 -5.14
CA VAL A 32 5.89 -8.86 -3.88
C VAL A 32 6.21 -7.87 -2.78
N CYS A 33 5.19 -7.45 -2.05
CA CYS A 33 5.33 -6.65 -0.85
C CYS A 33 4.90 -7.49 0.35
N THR A 34 5.71 -7.47 1.39
CA THR A 34 5.44 -8.13 2.66
C THR A 34 5.42 -7.08 3.74
N ASP A 35 4.34 -7.00 4.50
CA ASP A 35 4.31 -6.18 5.71
C ASP A 35 4.93 -6.97 6.87
N ALA A 36 5.70 -6.25 7.68
CA ALA A 36 6.34 -6.77 8.88
C ALA A 36 5.94 -5.85 10.03
N ASP A 37 4.77 -6.14 10.57
CA ASP A 37 4.18 -5.51 11.74
C ASP A 37 4.88 -6.04 13.01
N TRP A 38 5.89 -5.29 13.45
CA TRP A 38 6.65 -5.60 14.67
C TRP A 38 5.93 -5.18 15.97
N ALA A 39 4.66 -4.78 15.89
CA ALA A 39 3.90 -4.19 16.99
C ALA A 39 2.72 -5.07 17.45
N GLY A 40 2.93 -6.38 17.55
CA GLY A 40 2.02 -7.26 18.30
C GLY A 40 2.03 -6.91 19.80
N THR A 41 0.85 -6.91 20.42
CA THR A 41 0.68 -6.71 21.87
C THR A 41 1.59 -7.64 22.68
N VAL A 42 2.03 -7.21 23.87
CA VAL A 42 3.04 -7.94 24.67
C VAL A 42 2.57 -9.37 25.04
N ASP A 43 1.27 -9.58 25.19
CA ASP A 43 0.68 -10.86 25.59
C ASP A 43 0.39 -11.81 24.40
N ASP A 44 -0.02 -11.28 23.25
CA ASP A 44 -0.33 -12.05 22.04
C ASP A 44 0.64 -11.62 20.94
N ARG A 45 1.78 -12.31 20.86
CA ARG A 45 2.77 -12.19 19.77
C ARG A 45 2.26 -12.77 18.44
N LEU A 46 1.01 -12.49 18.09
CA LEU A 46 0.48 -12.79 16.76
C LEU A 46 0.95 -11.71 15.80
N SER A 47 2.11 -11.92 15.18
CA SER A 47 2.48 -11.18 13.97
C SER A 47 1.45 -11.48 12.90
N THR A 48 0.75 -10.45 12.42
CA THR A 48 -0.23 -10.60 11.34
C THR A 48 0.46 -10.26 10.04
N SER A 49 1.35 -11.15 9.59
CA SER A 49 2.09 -10.90 8.35
C SER A 49 1.13 -10.85 7.15
N GLY A 50 0.91 -9.66 6.61
CA GLY A 50 0.23 -9.46 5.35
C GLY A 50 1.23 -9.50 4.20
N TYR A 51 0.84 -10.07 3.06
CA TYR A 51 1.59 -9.91 1.81
C TYR A 51 0.62 -9.59 0.68
N PHE A 52 1.12 -8.86 -0.31
CA PHE A 52 0.39 -8.59 -1.53
C PHE A 52 1.32 -8.66 -2.74
N THR A 53 0.82 -9.23 -3.83
CA THR A 53 1.58 -9.51 -5.05
C THR A 53 0.94 -8.81 -6.24
N PHE A 54 1.77 -8.13 -7.02
CA PHE A 54 1.41 -7.57 -8.32
C PHE A 54 1.98 -8.43 -9.44
N VAL A 55 1.17 -8.70 -10.47
CA VAL A 55 1.59 -9.34 -11.71
C VAL A 55 1.24 -8.43 -12.88
N GLY A 56 2.26 -7.95 -13.60
CA GLY A 56 2.08 -6.99 -14.69
C GLY A 56 1.36 -5.71 -14.24
N GLY A 57 1.55 -5.31 -12.97
CA GLY A 57 0.91 -4.14 -12.36
C GLY A 57 -0.51 -4.33 -11.83
N ASN A 58 -1.06 -5.54 -11.84
CA ASN A 58 -2.36 -5.83 -11.25
C ASN A 58 -2.19 -6.57 -9.93
N LEU A 59 -2.94 -6.16 -8.90
CA LEU A 59 -2.99 -6.84 -7.62
C LEU A 59 -3.69 -8.19 -7.79
N VAL A 60 -3.04 -9.28 -7.36
CA VAL A 60 -3.57 -10.65 -7.50
C VAL A 60 -4.04 -11.25 -6.17
N THR A 61 -3.37 -10.88 -5.07
CA THR A 61 -3.62 -11.41 -3.71
C THR A 61 -4.11 -10.33 -2.78
#